data_AF-A0A6B3MKM1-F1
#
_entry.id   AF-A0A6B3MKM1-F1
#
_cell.length_a   1.000
_cell.length_b   1.000
_cell.length_c   1.000
_cell.angle_alpha   90.00
_cell.angle_beta   90.00
_cell.angle_gamma   90.00
#
_symmetry.space_group_name_H-M   'P 1'
#
loop_
_entity.id
_entity.type
_entity.pdbx_description
1 polymer ?
#
loop_
_entity_poly.entity_id
_entity_poly.type
_entity_poly.pdbx_seq_one_letter_code
_entity_poly.pdbx_strand_id
1 'polypeptide(L)'
;MIVLEFKVKGNKTQYAAIDEAIRTGQFVRNKCIRYWMDNKGIGQKELYRHNTWLRAEYPFVKDLNSHACQASVERAYSSIARFYDKCKKKVPGKKGYPKFKKFSRSVEYKTSGWKLSSDTKSIDFLDKKGIGKLRLKGTWELWRYDQKLIKRVRLVRRADGYYVQFCIKVDEKESLEPSHTNIGLDVGLKEFYTDSKGGVEPNPRFYRKGEKRLKFYQRRVSRKKKGSSNRKKAVNKLGRTHLKISRQREEHAKRLARCVIHSNDVVAYEDLRVINLVKNHCLAKSINDAGWYQFRKWLEYFGQKFGRQTIAVNPAYTSQNCSSCCEVVKKSLSTRTHTCKCGCVLDSPKATLRERDHNAAINILKRALGTVGHTGTWIIDPNALGEDTSTSSDSGLKKQVTSLIKESPFF
;
A
#
# COMPACT_ATOMS: atom_id res chain seq x y z
N MET A 1 -5.49 -12.83 -4.91
CA MET A 1 -5.24 -13.04 -3.46
C MET A 1 -5.89 -11.91 -2.69
N ILE A 2 -6.83 -12.22 -1.81
CA ILE A 2 -7.49 -11.26 -0.92
C ILE A 2 -6.80 -11.24 0.44
N VAL A 3 -6.89 -10.11 1.15
CA VAL A 3 -6.37 -9.97 2.52
C VAL A 3 -7.52 -9.62 3.44
N LEU A 4 -7.90 -10.55 4.33
CA LEU A 4 -8.86 -10.28 5.39
C LEU A 4 -8.11 -9.90 6.66
N GLU A 5 -8.43 -8.75 7.25
CA GLU A 5 -7.80 -8.24 8.47
C GLU A 5 -8.79 -8.28 9.64
N PHE A 6 -8.40 -8.93 10.73
CA PHE A 6 -9.17 -9.02 11.97
C PHE A 6 -8.39 -8.38 13.10
N LYS A 7 -9.07 -7.59 13.94
CA LYS A 7 -8.45 -7.06 15.16
C LYS A 7 -8.36 -8.19 16.19
N VAL A 8 -7.28 -8.27 16.94
CA VAL A 8 -7.10 -9.32 17.94
C VAL A 8 -7.36 -8.80 19.35
N LYS A 9 -7.98 -9.63 20.19
CA LYS A 9 -8.02 -9.46 21.65
C LYS A 9 -7.21 -10.58 22.31
N GLY A 10 -6.10 -10.20 22.92
CA GLY A 10 -5.28 -11.02 23.82
C GLY A 10 -5.01 -10.32 25.14
N ASN A 11 -4.31 -11.01 26.04
CA ASN A 11 -3.83 -10.47 27.31
C ASN A 11 -2.44 -9.79 27.15
N LYS A 12 -1.90 -9.21 28.23
CA LYS A 12 -0.62 -8.48 28.17
C LYS A 12 0.57 -9.39 27.82
N THR A 13 0.58 -10.63 28.32
CA THR A 13 1.67 -11.58 28.06
C THR A 13 1.68 -12.03 26.60
N GLN A 14 0.50 -12.30 26.03
CA GLN A 14 0.33 -12.59 24.60
C GLN A 14 0.80 -11.43 23.71
N TYR A 15 0.49 -10.17 24.05
CA TYR A 15 0.99 -9.04 23.28
C TYR A 15 2.52 -8.90 23.34
N ALA A 16 3.13 -9.22 24.49
CA ALA A 16 4.58 -9.25 24.61
C ALA A 16 5.20 -10.38 23.76
N ALA A 17 4.61 -11.57 23.77
CA ALA A 17 5.00 -12.70 22.92
C ALA A 17 4.91 -12.36 21.42
N ILE A 18 3.85 -11.67 20.99
CA ILE A 18 3.72 -11.20 19.60
C ILE A 18 4.83 -10.20 19.26
N ASP A 19 5.12 -9.26 20.15
CA ASP A 19 6.22 -8.30 19.96
C ASP A 19 7.58 -9.00 19.87
N GLU A 20 7.79 -10.07 20.62
CA GLU A 20 8.98 -10.90 20.56
C GLU A 20 9.08 -11.70 19.25
N ALA A 21 7.98 -12.31 18.79
CA ALA A 21 7.92 -13.00 17.50
C ALA A 21 8.24 -12.04 16.34
N ILE A 22 7.72 -10.80 16.38
CA ILE A 22 8.03 -9.75 15.40
C ILE A 22 9.52 -9.37 15.43
N ARG A 23 10.12 -9.25 16.63
CA ARG A 23 11.56 -8.99 16.78
C ARG A 23 12.42 -10.16 16.27
N THR A 24 12.00 -11.39 16.54
CA THR A 24 12.69 -12.60 16.08
C THR A 24 12.69 -12.69 14.55
N GLY A 25 11.54 -12.43 13.89
CA GLY A 25 11.48 -12.36 12.43
C GLY A 25 12.34 -11.24 11.83
N GLN A 26 12.41 -10.08 12.51
CA GLN A 26 13.33 -9.00 12.13
C GLN A 26 14.80 -9.42 12.23
N PHE A 27 15.18 -10.12 13.30
CA PHE A 27 16.53 -10.64 13.50
C PHE A 27 16.93 -11.59 12.37
N VAL A 28 16.11 -12.61 12.09
CA VAL A 28 16.34 -13.58 11.01
C VAL A 28 16.52 -12.88 9.66
N ARG A 29 15.62 -11.96 9.31
CA ARG A 29 15.71 -11.20 8.06
C ARG A 29 17.03 -10.42 7.97
N ASN A 30 17.42 -9.72 9.03
CA ASN A 30 18.61 -8.89 9.02
C ASN A 30 19.89 -9.73 8.95
N LYS A 31 19.97 -10.86 9.67
CA LYS A 31 21.08 -11.80 9.58
C LYS A 31 21.21 -12.41 8.19
N CYS A 32 20.09 -12.75 7.54
CA CYS A 32 20.11 -13.21 6.14
C CYS A 32 20.64 -12.14 5.17
N ILE A 33 20.26 -10.87 5.36
CA ILE A 33 20.81 -9.77 4.55
C ILE A 33 22.30 -9.60 4.82
N ARG A 34 22.74 -9.70 6.08
CA ARG A 34 24.17 -9.60 6.42
C ARG A 34 24.97 -10.73 5.77
N TYR A 35 24.49 -11.96 5.90
CA TYR A 35 25.10 -13.13 5.27
C TYR A 35 25.22 -12.97 3.76
N TRP A 36 24.19 -12.44 3.09
CA TRP A 36 24.26 -12.11 1.66
C TRP A 36 25.26 -10.98 1.35
N MET A 37 25.43 -9.99 2.22
CA MET A 37 26.43 -8.92 2.02
C MET A 37 27.86 -9.44 2.17
N ASP A 38 28.08 -10.39 3.08
CA ASP A 38 29.41 -10.90 3.42
C ASP A 38 29.90 -11.98 2.44
N ASN A 39 29.00 -12.60 1.68
CA ASN A 39 29.30 -13.72 0.79
C ASN A 39 28.86 -13.44 -0.65
N LYS A 40 29.68 -13.83 -1.63
CA LYS A 40 29.34 -13.71 -3.06
C LYS A 40 28.50 -14.89 -3.53
N GLY A 41 27.61 -14.66 -4.50
CA GLY A 41 26.84 -15.74 -5.15
C GLY A 41 25.70 -16.35 -4.32
N ILE A 42 25.32 -15.74 -3.20
CA ILE A 42 24.27 -16.26 -2.31
C ILE A 42 22.88 -16.12 -2.96
N GLY A 43 22.26 -17.26 -3.24
CA GLY A 43 20.88 -17.39 -3.69
C GLY A 43 19.90 -17.65 -2.54
N GLN A 44 18.66 -17.97 -2.90
CA GLN A 44 17.60 -18.22 -1.92
C GLN A 44 17.84 -19.50 -1.10
N LYS A 45 18.40 -20.53 -1.73
CA LYS A 45 18.66 -21.84 -1.11
C LYS A 45 19.68 -21.73 0.02
N GLU A 46 20.73 -20.95 -0.21
CA GLU A 46 21.80 -20.68 0.74
C GLU A 46 21.27 -19.92 1.96
N LEU A 47 20.36 -18.95 1.75
CA LEU A 47 19.72 -18.22 2.85
C LEU A 47 18.82 -19.13 3.70
N TYR A 48 18.13 -20.11 3.10
CA TYR A 48 17.39 -21.11 3.88
C TYR A 48 18.32 -21.99 4.71
N ARG A 49 19.46 -22.43 4.14
CA ARG A 49 20.47 -23.19 4.88
C ARG A 49 21.04 -22.37 6.05
N HIS A 50 21.33 -21.09 5.81
CA HIS A 50 21.78 -20.18 6.86
C HIS A 50 20.72 -20.02 7.97
N ASN A 51 19.43 -19.95 7.62
CA ASN A 51 18.36 -19.93 8.61
C ASN A 51 18.26 -21.20 9.46
N THR A 52 18.57 -22.38 8.89
CA THR A 52 18.67 -23.62 9.68
C THR A 52 19.78 -23.50 10.72
N TRP A 53 20.94 -22.98 10.33
CA TRP A 53 22.04 -22.71 11.27
C TRP A 53 21.63 -21.68 12.34
N LEU A 54 21.00 -20.56 11.97
CA LEU A 54 20.51 -19.55 12.92
C LEU A 54 19.54 -20.14 13.96
N ARG A 55 18.71 -21.11 13.56
CA ARG A 55 17.79 -21.80 14.46
C ARG A 55 18.48 -22.78 15.40
N ALA A 56 19.62 -23.36 15.00
CA ALA A 56 20.42 -24.21 15.86
C ALA A 56 21.21 -23.38 16.89
N GLU A 57 21.80 -22.28 16.43
CA GLU A 57 22.63 -21.37 17.22
C GLU A 57 21.82 -20.58 18.27
N TYR A 58 20.66 -20.05 17.87
CA TYR A 58 19.87 -19.14 18.72
C TYR A 58 18.57 -19.79 19.19
N PRO A 59 18.45 -20.18 20.49
CA PRO A 59 17.25 -20.81 21.02
C PRO A 59 15.97 -19.99 20.80
N PHE A 60 16.04 -18.67 20.97
CA PHE A 60 14.90 -17.79 20.74
C PHE A 60 14.41 -17.78 19.27
N VAL A 61 15.28 -18.12 18.30
CA VAL A 61 14.89 -18.28 16.89
C VAL A 61 14.25 -19.65 16.68
N LYS A 62 14.74 -20.69 17.37
CA LYS A 62 14.14 -22.03 17.38
C LYS A 62 12.71 -22.01 17.90
N ASP A 63 12.43 -21.18 18.91
CA ASP A 63 11.11 -21.05 19.52
C ASP A 63 10.05 -20.51 18.55
N LEU A 64 10.45 -19.64 17.63
CA LEU A 64 9.57 -19.19 16.56
C LEU A 64 9.34 -20.34 15.57
N ASN A 65 8.13 -20.45 15.04
CA ASN A 65 7.81 -21.49 14.06
C ASN A 65 8.73 -21.41 12.81
N SER A 66 9.14 -22.57 12.28
CA SER A 66 10.06 -22.67 11.13
C SER A 66 9.55 -21.94 9.89
N HIS A 67 8.25 -21.97 9.62
CA HIS A 67 7.65 -21.28 8.47
C HIS A 67 7.64 -19.77 8.65
N ALA A 68 7.61 -19.27 9.88
CA ALA A 68 7.74 -17.84 10.14
C ALA A 68 9.17 -17.32 9.95
N CYS A 69 10.16 -18.14 10.32
CA CYS A 69 11.56 -17.90 9.98
C CYS A 69 11.77 -17.92 8.46
N GLN A 70 11.24 -18.94 7.77
CA GLN A 70 11.30 -19.04 6.30
C GLN A 70 10.65 -17.85 5.60
N ALA A 71 9.50 -17.36 6.07
CA ALA A 71 8.86 -16.17 5.52
C ALA A 71 9.75 -14.91 5.70
N SER A 72 10.49 -14.83 6.82
CA SER A 72 11.46 -13.76 7.05
C SER A 72 12.66 -13.84 6.08
N VAL A 73 13.12 -15.06 5.76
CA VAL A 73 14.13 -15.32 4.71
C VAL A 73 13.63 -14.89 3.34
N GLU A 74 12.41 -15.28 2.95
CA GLU A 74 11.80 -14.88 1.68
C GLU A 74 11.73 -13.36 1.54
N ARG A 75 11.36 -12.65 2.62
CA ARG A 75 11.34 -11.17 2.60
C ARG A 75 12.73 -10.56 2.47
N ALA A 76 13.79 -11.22 2.97
CA ALA A 76 15.16 -10.79 2.70
C ALA A 76 15.50 -11.01 1.22
N TYR A 77 15.24 -12.20 0.70
CA TYR A 77 15.51 -12.56 -0.69
C TYR A 77 14.74 -11.69 -1.69
N SER A 78 13.45 -11.41 -1.48
CA SER A 78 12.67 -10.51 -2.33
C SER A 78 13.29 -9.11 -2.42
N SER A 79 13.93 -8.61 -1.36
CA SER A 79 14.62 -7.32 -1.41
C SER A 79 15.92 -7.37 -2.23
N ILE A 80 16.62 -8.51 -2.19
CA ILE A 80 17.82 -8.79 -2.99
C ILE A 80 17.46 -8.96 -4.46
N ALA A 81 16.47 -9.80 -4.78
CA ALA A 81 15.97 -10.03 -6.12
C ALA A 81 15.53 -8.72 -6.79
N ARG A 82 14.74 -7.89 -6.10
CA ARG A 82 14.33 -6.56 -6.60
C ARG A 82 15.50 -5.63 -6.90
N PHE A 83 16.59 -5.71 -6.14
CA PHE A 83 17.79 -4.91 -6.41
C PHE A 83 18.45 -5.37 -7.70
N TYR A 84 18.65 -6.68 -7.88
CA TYR A 84 19.23 -7.24 -9.11
C TYR A 84 18.34 -7.02 -10.34
N ASP A 85 17.01 -7.14 -10.21
CA ASP A 85 16.07 -6.86 -11.29
C ASP A 85 16.19 -5.40 -11.77
N LYS A 86 16.34 -4.46 -10.84
CA LYS A 86 16.58 -3.05 -11.17
C LYS A 86 17.95 -2.82 -11.79
N CYS A 87 18.97 -3.59 -11.38
CA CYS A 87 20.28 -3.59 -12.04
C CYS A 87 20.17 -4.06 -13.49
N LYS A 88 19.49 -5.19 -13.73
CA LYS A 88 19.29 -5.79 -15.05
C LYS A 88 18.50 -4.88 -15.98
N LYS A 89 17.42 -4.27 -15.47
CA LYS A 89 16.57 -3.31 -16.21
C LYS A 89 17.21 -1.93 -16.42
N LYS A 90 18.47 -1.72 -15.98
CA LYS A 90 19.22 -0.44 -16.08
C LYS A 90 18.38 0.78 -15.65
N VAL A 91 17.57 0.62 -14.59
CA VAL A 91 16.67 1.68 -14.14
C VAL A 91 17.50 2.89 -13.66
N PRO A 92 17.22 4.12 -14.14
CA PRO A 92 17.98 5.30 -13.75
C PRO A 92 17.83 5.61 -12.25
N GLY A 93 18.94 6.02 -11.62
CA GLY A 93 19.00 6.41 -10.21
C GLY A 93 19.31 5.26 -9.23
N LYS A 94 18.90 5.42 -7.97
CA LYS A 94 19.20 4.45 -6.90
C LYS A 94 18.42 3.16 -7.12
N LYS A 95 19.14 2.08 -7.43
CA LYS A 95 18.59 0.73 -7.64
C LYS A 95 17.99 0.10 -6.38
N GLY A 96 18.24 0.67 -5.21
CA GLY A 96 17.60 0.27 -3.95
C GLY A 96 18.27 -0.94 -3.30
N TYR A 97 19.57 -0.81 -3.00
CA TYR A 97 20.35 -1.83 -2.29
C TYR A 97 19.63 -2.30 -1.00
N PRO A 98 19.59 -3.61 -0.69
CA PRO A 98 18.95 -4.13 0.51
C PRO A 98 19.47 -3.47 1.78
N LYS A 99 18.55 -3.15 2.71
CA LYS A 99 18.88 -2.51 3.99
C LYS A 99 18.35 -3.33 5.17
N PHE A 100 19.07 -3.23 6.29
CA PHE A 100 18.61 -3.75 7.56
C PHE A 100 17.35 -3.02 8.02
N LYS A 101 16.39 -3.80 8.51
CA LYS A 101 15.15 -3.29 9.07
C LYS A 101 15.41 -2.87 10.52
N LYS A 102 15.12 -1.62 10.84
CA LYS A 102 15.25 -1.10 12.22
C LYS A 102 14.03 -1.42 13.08
N PHE A 103 12.83 -1.38 12.48
CA PHE A 103 11.58 -1.63 13.17
C PHE A 103 10.65 -2.48 12.31
N SER A 104 10.40 -3.71 12.72
CA SER A 104 9.33 -4.52 12.15
C SER A 104 8.01 -4.30 12.88
N ARG A 105 6.94 -4.40 12.11
CA ARG A 105 5.56 -4.33 12.60
C ARG A 105 4.79 -5.61 12.35
N SER A 106 5.41 -6.62 11.72
CA SER A 106 4.75 -7.87 11.43
C SER A 106 5.68 -9.07 11.48
N VAL A 107 5.07 -10.21 11.78
CA VAL A 107 5.61 -11.55 11.57
C VAL A 107 4.58 -12.32 10.73
N GLU A 108 5.07 -13.13 9.81
CA GLU A 108 4.26 -13.85 8.83
C GLU A 108 4.52 -15.33 8.96
N TYR A 109 3.45 -16.12 8.97
CA TYR A 109 3.44 -17.56 8.97
C TYR A 109 2.91 -18.00 7.59
N LYS A 110 3.46 -19.09 7.05
CA LYS A 110 3.01 -19.66 5.77
C LYS A 110 1.81 -20.57 6.05
N THR A 111 1.94 -21.86 5.78
CA THR A 111 0.90 -22.88 5.98
C THR A 111 0.92 -23.56 7.34
N SER A 112 1.97 -23.37 8.15
CA SER A 112 2.08 -23.98 9.50
C SER A 112 2.37 -22.93 10.58
N GLY A 113 2.28 -23.37 11.84
CA GLY A 113 2.47 -22.53 13.02
C GLY A 113 1.21 -21.83 13.52
N TRP A 114 0.06 -22.13 12.90
CA TRP A 114 -1.24 -21.62 13.30
C TRP A 114 -2.34 -22.66 13.04
N LYS A 115 -3.42 -22.60 13.81
CA LYS A 115 -4.62 -23.42 13.64
C LYS A 115 -5.86 -22.56 13.89
N LEU A 116 -6.86 -22.64 13.01
CA LEU A 116 -8.16 -22.03 13.29
C LEU A 116 -8.92 -22.89 14.31
N SER A 117 -9.50 -22.24 15.30
CA SER A 117 -10.30 -22.95 16.30
C SER A 117 -11.68 -23.30 15.72
N SER A 118 -12.28 -24.39 16.21
CA SER A 118 -13.64 -24.81 15.85
C SER A 118 -14.70 -23.75 16.17
N ASP A 119 -14.40 -22.86 17.12
CA ASP A 119 -15.27 -21.76 17.55
C ASP A 119 -15.43 -20.64 16.51
N THR A 120 -14.76 -20.75 15.35
CA THR A 120 -14.71 -19.80 14.22
C THR A 120 -14.30 -18.36 14.54
N LYS A 121 -14.02 -18.06 15.81
CA LYS A 121 -13.75 -16.73 16.36
C LYS A 121 -12.35 -16.61 16.92
N SER A 122 -11.57 -17.68 16.91
CA SER A 122 -10.23 -17.71 17.47
C SER A 122 -9.22 -18.36 16.53
N ILE A 123 -7.98 -17.93 16.67
CA ILE A 123 -6.81 -18.54 16.02
C ILE A 123 -5.82 -18.92 17.10
N ASP A 124 -5.24 -20.10 16.98
CA ASP A 124 -4.19 -20.60 17.87
C ASP A 124 -2.85 -20.55 17.17
N PHE A 125 -1.82 -20.02 17.84
CA PHE A 125 -0.45 -19.98 17.34
C PHE A 125 0.38 -21.02 18.08
N LEU A 126 0.90 -21.99 17.33
CA LEU A 126 1.54 -23.20 17.84
C LEU A 126 3.07 -23.06 17.95
N ASP A 127 3.55 -21.83 18.17
CA ASP A 127 4.98 -21.59 18.41
C ASP A 127 5.33 -21.68 19.90
N LYS A 128 6.62 -21.82 20.20
CA LYS A 128 7.11 -21.86 21.59
C LYS A 128 7.31 -20.44 22.16
N LYS A 129 6.79 -19.41 21.49
CA LYS A 129 6.83 -18.02 21.97
C LYS A 129 5.74 -17.70 22.98
N GLY A 130 4.78 -18.61 23.18
CA GLY A 130 3.70 -18.42 24.16
C GLY A 130 2.63 -17.44 23.68
N ILE A 131 2.40 -17.34 22.36
CA ILE A 131 1.29 -16.56 21.80
C ILE A 131 -0.06 -17.24 22.10
N GLY A 132 -0.16 -18.54 21.81
CA GLY A 132 -1.35 -19.37 22.05
C GLY A 132 -2.61 -18.83 21.39
N LYS A 133 -3.76 -19.09 22.03
CA LYS A 133 -5.10 -18.78 21.49
C LYS A 133 -5.42 -17.28 21.56
N LEU A 134 -5.72 -16.69 20.41
CA LEU A 134 -6.08 -15.29 20.22
C LEU A 134 -7.50 -15.16 19.68
N ARG A 135 -8.31 -14.28 20.28
CA ARG A 135 -9.67 -14.02 19.83
C ARG A 135 -9.69 -12.99 18.71
N LEU A 136 -10.28 -13.35 17.58
CA LEU A 136 -10.52 -12.49 16.43
C LEU A 136 -11.75 -11.61 16.67
N LYS A 137 -11.64 -10.33 16.34
CA LYS A 137 -12.74 -9.37 16.32
C LYS A 137 -13.00 -8.95 14.88
N GLY A 138 -14.22 -9.20 14.42
CA GLY A 138 -14.72 -8.81 13.11
C GLY A 138 -16.00 -9.57 12.79
N THR A 139 -16.75 -9.06 11.82
CA THR A 139 -17.99 -9.66 11.31
C THR A 139 -17.75 -10.53 10.07
N TRP A 140 -16.51 -10.59 9.59
CA TRP A 140 -16.18 -11.31 8.35
C TRP A 140 -16.22 -12.81 8.59
N GLU A 141 -16.93 -13.50 7.72
CA GLU A 141 -17.02 -14.95 7.70
C GLU A 141 -15.76 -15.56 7.09
N LEU A 142 -14.65 -15.58 7.85
CA LEU A 142 -13.42 -16.27 7.44
C LEU A 142 -13.70 -17.71 7.03
N TRP A 143 -14.67 -18.33 7.69
CA TRP A 143 -15.15 -19.70 7.47
C TRP A 143 -15.84 -19.93 6.11
N ARG A 144 -16.20 -18.88 5.35
CA ARG A 144 -16.66 -19.05 3.96
C ARG A 144 -15.56 -19.61 3.06
N TYR A 145 -14.30 -19.44 3.43
CA TYR A 145 -13.17 -19.91 2.64
C TYR A 145 -12.61 -21.19 3.24
N ASP A 146 -12.36 -22.18 2.38
CA ASP A 146 -11.60 -23.36 2.78
C ASP A 146 -10.22 -22.94 3.32
N GLN A 147 -9.83 -23.51 4.46
CA GLN A 147 -8.53 -23.30 5.09
C GLN A 147 -7.36 -23.56 4.10
N LYS A 148 -7.52 -24.46 3.12
CA LYS A 148 -6.50 -24.73 2.08
C LYS A 148 -6.21 -23.51 1.18
N LEU A 149 -7.15 -22.57 1.07
CA LEU A 149 -7.00 -21.33 0.32
C LEU A 149 -6.16 -20.30 1.08
N ILE A 150 -6.05 -20.41 2.41
CA ILE A 150 -5.23 -19.53 3.24
C ILE A 150 -3.76 -19.88 3.03
N LYS A 151 -3.02 -19.02 2.32
CA LYS A 151 -1.60 -19.26 2.00
C LYS A 151 -0.64 -18.69 3.02
N ARG A 152 -1.02 -17.58 3.65
CA ARG A 152 -0.20 -16.92 4.69
C ARG A 152 -1.08 -16.30 5.76
N VAL A 153 -0.60 -16.29 6.99
CA VAL A 153 -1.21 -15.60 8.14
C VAL A 153 -0.19 -14.64 8.72
N ARG A 154 -0.56 -13.37 8.90
CA ARG A 154 0.33 -12.35 9.47
C ARG A 154 -0.19 -11.80 10.76
N LEU A 155 0.67 -11.76 11.77
CA LEU A 155 0.45 -10.92 12.95
C LEU A 155 1.04 -9.53 12.68
N VAL A 156 0.19 -8.51 12.76
CA VAL A 156 0.54 -7.11 12.46
C VAL A 156 0.26 -6.22 13.67
N ARG A 157 1.26 -5.44 14.07
CA ARG A 157 1.16 -4.41 15.10
C ARG A 157 0.90 -3.05 14.46
N ARG A 158 -0.27 -2.47 14.72
CA ARG A 158 -0.62 -1.09 14.40
C ARG A 158 -0.63 -0.23 15.67
N ALA A 159 -0.78 1.08 15.52
CA ALA A 159 -0.78 2.00 16.66
C ALA A 159 -1.97 1.78 17.63
N ASP A 160 -3.09 1.23 17.15
CA ASP A 160 -4.29 1.02 17.94
C ASP A 160 -4.50 -0.44 18.42
N GLY A 161 -3.56 -1.33 18.12
CA GLY A 161 -3.59 -2.72 18.57
C GLY A 161 -2.92 -3.70 17.60
N TYR A 162 -3.20 -4.97 17.83
CA TYR A 162 -2.70 -6.10 17.05
C TYR A 162 -3.79 -6.64 16.13
N TYR A 163 -3.38 -7.15 14.98
CA TYR A 163 -4.25 -7.63 13.92
C TYR A 163 -3.71 -8.94 13.37
N VAL A 164 -4.60 -9.83 12.96
CA VAL A 164 -4.27 -11.00 12.15
C VAL A 164 -4.76 -10.73 10.74
N GLN A 165 -3.88 -10.88 9.75
CA GLN A 165 -4.23 -10.81 8.34
C GLN A 165 -4.14 -12.19 7.71
N PHE A 166 -5.21 -12.61 7.05
CA PHE A 166 -5.28 -13.85 6.29
C PHE A 166 -5.10 -13.52 4.80
N CYS A 167 -4.05 -14.05 4.20
CA CYS A 167 -3.78 -13.95 2.77
C CYS A 167 -4.39 -15.17 2.07
N ILE A 168 -5.56 -14.98 1.45
CA ILE A 168 -6.36 -16.06 0.88
C ILE A 168 -6.23 -16.03 -0.63
N LYS A 169 -5.84 -17.16 -1.23
CA LYS A 169 -5.84 -17.34 -2.68
C LYS A 169 -7.28 -17.66 -3.11
N VAL A 170 -7.98 -16.63 -3.57
CA VAL A 170 -9.31 -16.74 -4.16
C VAL A 170 -9.27 -16.07 -5.51
N ASP A 171 -9.83 -16.74 -6.50
CA ASP A 171 -10.09 -16.24 -7.85
C ASP A 171 -11.60 -15.96 -7.94
N GLU A 172 -12.10 -15.07 -7.09
CA GLU A 172 -13.52 -14.72 -7.03
C GLU A 172 -13.82 -13.69 -8.13
N LYS A 173 -14.48 -14.15 -9.19
CA LYS A 173 -15.12 -13.29 -10.18
C LYS A 173 -16.61 -13.23 -9.86
N GLU A 174 -17.09 -12.06 -9.49
CA GLU A 174 -18.50 -11.78 -9.28
C GLU A 174 -19.05 -11.20 -10.58
N SER A 175 -20.01 -11.88 -11.20
CA SER A 175 -20.65 -11.38 -12.43
C SER A 175 -21.59 -10.24 -12.05
N LEU A 176 -21.44 -9.10 -12.72
CA LEU A 176 -22.38 -7.99 -12.64
C LEU A 176 -23.06 -7.85 -14.00
N GLU A 177 -24.35 -7.52 -14.00
CA GLU A 177 -25.06 -7.19 -15.23
C GLU A 177 -24.34 -6.04 -15.97
N PRO A 178 -24.25 -6.10 -17.31
CA PRO A 178 -23.67 -5.02 -18.11
C PRO A 178 -24.35 -3.69 -17.80
N SER A 179 -23.54 -2.69 -17.45
CA SER A 179 -24.04 -1.33 -17.23
C SER A 179 -24.22 -0.54 -18.52
N HIS A 180 -23.64 -1.03 -19.63
CA HIS A 180 -23.59 -0.41 -20.95
C HIS A 180 -23.03 1.02 -20.94
N THR A 181 -22.19 1.35 -19.95
CA THR A 181 -21.60 2.69 -19.83
C THR A 181 -20.10 2.63 -19.68
N ASN A 182 -19.43 3.60 -20.31
CA ASN A 182 -17.99 3.76 -20.28
C ASN A 182 -17.65 5.14 -19.70
N ILE A 183 -16.57 5.24 -18.92
CA ILE A 183 -16.20 6.47 -18.24
C ILE A 183 -14.69 6.71 -18.27
N GLY A 184 -14.30 7.94 -18.57
CA GLY A 184 -12.93 8.44 -18.40
C GLY A 184 -12.82 9.24 -17.12
N LEU A 185 -11.72 9.07 -16.39
CA LEU A 185 -11.45 9.76 -15.13
C LEU A 185 -10.16 10.58 -15.23
N ASP A 186 -10.29 11.90 -15.11
CA ASP A 186 -9.17 12.82 -14.91
C ASP A 186 -8.97 13.07 -13.40
N VAL A 187 -7.82 12.67 -12.85
CA VAL A 187 -7.56 12.76 -11.39
C VAL A 187 -6.79 14.02 -11.03
N GLY A 188 -7.26 14.74 -10.00
CA GLY A 188 -6.81 16.09 -9.71
C GLY A 188 -6.51 16.40 -8.24
N LEU A 189 -5.94 17.58 -7.99
CA LEU A 189 -5.73 18.12 -6.64
C LEU A 189 -6.85 19.07 -6.21
N LYS A 190 -7.51 19.74 -7.16
CA LYS A 190 -8.66 20.62 -6.91
C LYS A 190 -9.85 19.76 -6.51
N GLU A 191 -10.34 18.97 -7.47
CA GLU A 191 -11.25 17.84 -7.28
C GLU A 191 -10.47 16.53 -7.28
N PHE A 192 -11.01 15.49 -6.66
CA PHE A 192 -10.37 14.17 -6.60
C PHE A 192 -10.32 13.52 -7.99
N TYR A 193 -11.45 13.51 -8.69
CA TYR A 193 -11.51 13.28 -10.13
C TYR A 193 -12.67 14.04 -10.79
N THR A 194 -12.54 14.26 -12.09
CA THR A 194 -13.61 14.69 -13.00
C THR A 194 -13.87 13.57 -13.98
N ASP A 195 -15.14 13.25 -14.22
CA ASP A 195 -15.54 12.21 -15.16
C ASP A 195 -15.85 12.76 -16.57
N SER A 196 -15.90 11.87 -17.56
CA SER A 196 -16.20 12.23 -18.95
C SER A 196 -17.64 12.69 -19.18
N LYS A 197 -18.54 12.50 -18.21
CA LYS A 197 -19.94 12.96 -18.24
C LYS A 197 -20.10 14.33 -17.57
N GLY A 198 -19.02 14.93 -17.06
CA GLY A 198 -19.00 16.24 -16.40
C GLY A 198 -19.26 16.20 -14.89
N GLY A 199 -19.40 15.01 -14.30
CA GLY A 199 -19.47 14.79 -12.86
C GLY A 199 -18.12 15.01 -12.18
N VAL A 200 -18.15 15.48 -10.93
CA VAL A 200 -16.93 15.76 -10.14
C VAL A 200 -17.03 15.19 -8.75
N GLU A 201 -15.95 14.56 -8.31
CA GLU A 201 -15.82 14.06 -6.94
C GLU A 201 -14.90 14.98 -6.13
N PRO A 202 -15.36 15.54 -4.99
CA PRO A 202 -14.56 16.48 -4.22
C PRO A 202 -13.33 15.83 -3.57
N ASN A 203 -12.23 16.57 -3.49
CA ASN A 203 -11.05 16.10 -2.75
C ASN A 203 -11.21 16.35 -1.23
N PRO A 204 -11.32 15.30 -0.40
CA PRO A 204 -11.59 15.45 1.03
C PRO A 204 -10.42 16.06 1.83
N ARG A 205 -9.19 16.00 1.31
CA ARG A 205 -7.95 16.55 1.91
C ARG A 205 -7.76 16.16 3.39
N PHE A 206 -7.84 14.85 3.67
CA PHE A 206 -7.85 14.31 5.03
C PHE A 206 -6.61 14.69 5.86
N TYR A 207 -5.42 14.66 5.25
CA TYR A 207 -4.18 15.04 5.92
C TYR A 207 -4.17 16.53 6.25
N ARG A 208 -4.62 17.40 5.34
CA ARG A 208 -4.70 18.85 5.60
C ARG A 208 -5.62 19.17 6.77
N LYS A 209 -6.81 18.55 6.80
CA LYS A 209 -7.76 18.67 7.94
C LYS A 209 -7.13 18.16 9.25
N GLY A 210 -6.35 17.07 9.19
CA GLY A 210 -5.65 16.50 10.34
C GLY A 210 -4.35 17.19 10.74
N GLU A 211 -3.83 18.12 9.94
CA GLU A 211 -2.45 18.65 10.05
C GLU A 211 -2.22 19.39 11.37
N LYS A 212 -3.17 20.23 11.80
CA LYS A 212 -3.08 20.96 13.08
C LYS A 212 -2.89 19.99 14.25
N ARG A 213 -3.65 18.89 14.25
CA ARG A 213 -3.59 17.87 15.31
C ARG A 213 -2.32 17.02 15.23
N LEU A 214 -1.85 16.71 14.02
CA LEU A 214 -0.57 16.04 13.82
C LEU A 214 0.60 16.88 14.36
N LYS A 215 0.67 18.16 13.98
CA LYS A 215 1.71 19.09 14.47
C LYS A 215 1.71 19.21 15.98
N PHE A 216 0.52 19.27 16.59
CA PHE A 216 0.38 19.27 18.05
C PHE A 216 1.00 18.02 18.70
N TYR A 217 0.66 16.82 18.22
CA TYR A 217 1.22 15.58 18.77
C TYR A 217 2.71 15.42 18.46
N GLN A 218 3.19 15.87 17.29
CA GLN A 218 4.62 15.90 16.96
C GLN A 218 5.41 16.77 17.95
N ARG A 219 4.94 17.99 18.24
CA ARG A 219 5.55 18.86 19.26
C ARG A 219 5.59 18.19 20.63
N ARG A 220 4.50 17.51 21.03
CA ARG A 220 4.48 16.75 22.30
C ARG A 220 5.49 15.61 22.31
N VAL A 221 5.69 14.89 21.22
CA VAL A 221 6.72 13.84 21.14
C VAL A 221 8.12 14.43 21.28
N SER A 222 8.38 15.55 20.60
CA SER A 222 9.69 16.21 20.59
C SER A 222 10.10 16.73 21.97
N ARG A 223 9.15 17.27 22.73
CA ARG A 223 9.41 17.82 24.08
C ARG A 223 9.62 16.75 25.17
N LYS A 224 9.41 15.46 24.90
CA LYS A 224 9.52 14.40 25.90
C LYS A 224 10.88 13.70 25.82
N LYS A 225 11.48 13.41 26.99
CA LYS A 225 12.77 12.70 27.11
C LYS A 225 12.77 11.41 26.29
N LYS A 226 13.79 11.22 25.45
CA LYS A 226 14.00 9.99 24.68
C LYS A 226 14.05 8.78 25.63
N GLY A 227 13.47 7.64 25.23
CA GLY A 227 13.36 6.43 26.07
C GLY A 227 12.22 6.43 27.11
N SER A 228 11.76 7.59 27.59
CA SER A 228 10.76 7.66 28.67
C SER A 228 9.41 7.01 28.32
N SER A 229 8.73 6.44 29.32
CA SER A 229 7.37 5.89 29.20
C SER A 229 6.39 6.95 28.67
N ASN A 230 6.52 8.20 29.12
CA ASN A 230 5.71 9.32 28.64
C ASN A 230 5.91 9.63 27.15
N ARG A 231 7.14 9.52 26.65
CA ARG A 231 7.40 9.63 25.20
C ARG A 231 6.78 8.47 24.43
N LYS A 232 6.86 7.23 24.94
CA LYS A 232 6.20 6.06 24.31
C LYS A 232 4.68 6.28 24.18
N LYS A 233 4.04 6.78 25.24
CA LYS A 233 2.60 7.17 25.21
C LYS A 233 2.31 8.27 24.17
N ALA A 234 3.16 9.30 24.08
CA ALA A 234 2.99 10.39 23.10
C ALA A 234 3.17 9.90 21.65
N VAL A 235 4.16 9.05 21.39
CA VAL A 235 4.40 8.42 20.08
C VAL A 235 3.21 7.58 19.66
N ASN A 236 2.60 6.84 20.60
CA ASN A 236 1.38 6.08 20.31
C ASN A 236 0.21 7.00 19.90
N LYS A 237 -0.04 8.11 20.63
CA LYS A 237 -1.08 9.09 20.27
C LYS A 237 -0.86 9.70 18.88
N LEU A 238 0.39 10.01 18.54
CA LEU A 238 0.78 10.46 17.19
C LEU A 238 0.49 9.37 16.15
N GLY A 239 0.93 8.14 16.39
CA GLY A 239 0.70 6.99 15.51
C GLY A 239 -0.78 6.70 15.28
N ARG A 240 -1.63 6.81 16.31
CA ARG A 240 -3.09 6.66 16.17
C ARG A 240 -3.71 7.75 15.29
N THR A 241 -3.20 8.97 15.36
CA THR A 241 -3.70 10.07 14.51
C THR A 241 -3.31 9.85 13.05
N HIS A 242 -2.07 9.41 12.77
CA HIS A 242 -1.69 9.01 11.42
C HIS A 242 -2.50 7.81 10.91
N LEU A 243 -2.73 6.81 11.76
CA LEU A 243 -3.53 5.64 11.41
C LEU A 243 -4.96 6.02 11.02
N LYS A 244 -5.58 6.96 11.75
CA LYS A 244 -6.91 7.49 11.42
C LYS A 244 -6.93 8.11 10.00
N ILE A 245 -5.98 8.99 9.70
CA ILE A 245 -5.88 9.63 8.38
C ILE A 245 -5.63 8.59 7.27
N SER A 246 -4.77 7.61 7.54
CA SER A 246 -4.50 6.52 6.59
C SER A 246 -5.77 5.74 6.25
N ARG A 247 -6.55 5.34 7.27
CA ARG A 247 -7.82 4.61 7.09
C ARG A 247 -8.86 5.44 6.34
N GLN A 248 -8.95 6.74 6.62
CA GLN A 248 -9.88 7.62 5.91
C GLN A 248 -9.55 7.72 4.41
N ARG A 249 -8.26 7.84 4.06
CA ARG A 249 -7.82 7.85 2.66
C ARG A 249 -8.10 6.51 1.96
N GLU A 250 -7.76 5.41 2.62
CA GLU A 250 -7.96 4.06 2.08
C GLU A 250 -9.44 3.75 1.85
N GLU A 251 -10.30 4.06 2.83
CA GLU A 251 -11.75 3.83 2.72
C GLU A 251 -12.40 4.72 1.65
N HIS A 252 -12.00 5.99 1.58
CA HIS A 252 -12.45 6.89 0.53
C HIS A 252 -12.11 6.36 -0.87
N ALA A 253 -10.85 5.99 -1.08
CA ALA A 253 -10.38 5.42 -2.35
C ALA A 253 -11.11 4.12 -2.70
N LYS A 254 -11.28 3.22 -1.71
CA LYS A 254 -11.98 1.94 -1.90
C LYS A 254 -13.45 2.13 -2.25
N ARG A 255 -14.16 3.00 -1.53
CA ARG A 255 -15.58 3.27 -1.77
C ARG A 255 -15.80 3.85 -3.16
N LEU A 256 -15.03 4.87 -3.54
CA LEU A 256 -15.15 5.48 -4.87
C LEU A 256 -14.81 4.49 -5.98
N ALA A 257 -13.73 3.72 -5.83
CA ALA A 257 -13.35 2.74 -6.83
C ALA A 257 -14.44 1.67 -7.02
N ARG A 258 -15.07 1.21 -5.92
CA ARG A 258 -16.20 0.28 -5.98
C ARG A 258 -17.39 0.89 -6.71
N CYS A 259 -17.78 2.14 -6.38
CA CYS A 259 -18.89 2.82 -7.03
C CYS A 259 -18.65 2.97 -8.54
N VAL A 260 -17.48 3.47 -8.94
CA VAL A 260 -17.15 3.68 -10.36
C VAL A 260 -17.20 2.35 -11.13
N ILE A 261 -16.60 1.29 -10.61
CA ILE A 261 -16.55 -0.01 -11.29
C ILE A 261 -17.92 -0.70 -11.33
N HIS A 262 -18.76 -0.51 -10.32
CA HIS A 262 -20.10 -1.09 -10.33
C HIS A 262 -21.02 -0.40 -11.34
N SER A 263 -20.83 0.89 -11.55
CA SER A 263 -21.68 1.71 -12.42
C SER A 263 -21.23 1.73 -13.88
N ASN A 264 -20.03 1.25 -14.23
CA ASN A 264 -19.48 1.34 -15.59
C ASN A 264 -18.77 0.04 -16.01
N ASP A 265 -18.86 -0.31 -17.28
CA ASP A 265 -18.25 -1.52 -17.87
C ASP A 265 -16.78 -1.30 -18.21
N VAL A 266 -16.47 -0.10 -18.72
CA VAL A 266 -15.11 0.33 -19.05
C VAL A 266 -14.77 1.59 -18.25
N VAL A 267 -13.66 1.52 -17.51
CA VAL A 267 -13.14 2.63 -16.72
C VAL A 267 -11.73 2.97 -17.19
N ALA A 268 -11.59 4.13 -17.81
CA ALA A 268 -10.32 4.68 -18.25
C ALA A 268 -9.78 5.72 -17.27
N TYR A 269 -8.49 5.70 -16.99
CA TYR A 269 -7.84 6.67 -16.11
C TYR A 269 -6.40 6.95 -16.55
N GLU A 270 -5.83 8.06 -16.08
CA GLU A 270 -4.43 8.41 -16.39
C GLU A 270 -3.40 7.51 -15.68
N ASP A 271 -2.41 7.05 -16.44
CA ASP A 271 -1.20 6.38 -15.93
C ASP A 271 -0.23 7.40 -15.30
N LEU A 272 -0.67 8.06 -14.24
CA LEU A 272 0.15 9.03 -13.52
C LEU A 272 1.33 8.35 -12.83
N ARG A 273 2.55 8.77 -13.19
CA ARG A 273 3.77 8.38 -12.48
C ARG A 273 3.92 9.16 -11.17
N VAL A 274 3.11 8.80 -10.17
CA VAL A 274 3.03 9.49 -8.85
C VAL A 274 4.41 9.66 -8.21
N ILE A 275 5.30 8.67 -8.34
CA ILE A 275 6.68 8.73 -7.82
C ILE A 275 7.45 9.94 -8.35
N ASN A 276 7.24 10.32 -9.61
CA ASN A 276 7.88 11.50 -10.19
C ASN A 276 7.20 12.79 -9.76
N LEU A 277 5.87 12.80 -9.65
CA LEU A 277 5.10 13.98 -9.23
C LEU A 277 5.44 14.41 -7.79
N VAL A 278 5.66 13.44 -6.89
CA VAL A 278 6.02 13.70 -5.49
C VAL A 278 7.44 14.25 -5.32
N LYS A 279 8.29 14.23 -6.36
CA LYS A 279 9.61 14.90 -6.32
C LYS A 279 9.48 16.42 -6.29
N ASN A 280 8.36 16.99 -6.75
CA ASN A 280 8.06 18.40 -6.57
C ASN A 280 7.65 18.65 -5.11
N HIS A 281 8.59 19.16 -4.31
CA HIS A 281 8.41 19.36 -2.87
C HIS A 281 7.26 20.32 -2.50
N CYS A 282 6.86 21.22 -3.40
CA CYS A 282 5.74 22.15 -3.18
C CYS A 282 4.38 21.43 -3.19
N LEU A 283 4.21 20.46 -4.10
CA LEU A 283 2.96 19.72 -4.29
C LEU A 283 2.95 18.34 -3.63
N ALA A 284 4.13 17.80 -3.28
CA ALA A 284 4.32 16.48 -2.70
C ALA A 284 3.33 16.16 -1.57
N LYS A 285 3.10 17.12 -0.66
CA LYS A 285 2.18 16.93 0.47
C LYS A 285 0.74 16.74 -0.02
N SER A 286 0.27 17.55 -0.96
CA SER A 286 -1.10 17.49 -1.48
C SER A 286 -1.31 16.26 -2.35
N ILE A 287 -0.31 15.86 -3.16
CA ILE A 287 -0.35 14.63 -3.96
C ILE A 287 -0.43 13.38 -3.07
N ASN A 288 0.39 13.32 -2.03
CA ASN A 288 0.34 12.22 -1.06
C ASN A 288 -0.96 12.20 -0.25
N ASP A 289 -1.60 13.36 -0.04
CA ASP A 289 -2.90 13.43 0.63
C ASP A 289 -4.02 12.91 -0.26
N ALA A 290 -4.02 13.25 -1.55
CA ALA A 290 -5.01 12.79 -2.53
C ALA A 290 -5.03 11.27 -2.64
N GLY A 291 -3.88 10.60 -2.65
CA GLY A 291 -3.83 9.13 -2.57
C GLY A 291 -4.22 8.40 -3.87
N TRP A 292 -3.99 9.01 -5.05
CA TRP A 292 -4.35 8.43 -6.35
C TRP A 292 -3.80 7.01 -6.59
N TYR A 293 -2.62 6.68 -6.06
CA TYR A 293 -2.08 5.33 -6.15
C TYR A 293 -2.98 4.29 -5.48
N GLN A 294 -3.55 4.60 -4.31
CA GLN A 294 -4.46 3.70 -3.61
C GLN A 294 -5.77 3.54 -4.39
N PHE A 295 -6.27 4.63 -4.97
CA PHE A 295 -7.47 4.62 -5.80
C PHE A 295 -7.31 3.75 -7.04
N ARG A 296 -6.23 3.94 -7.80
CA ARG A 296 -5.90 3.09 -8.96
C ARG A 296 -5.82 1.62 -8.58
N LYS A 297 -5.12 1.31 -7.50
CA LYS A 297 -4.99 -0.08 -7.01
C LYS A 297 -6.35 -0.71 -6.72
N TRP A 298 -7.29 0.05 -6.14
CA TRP A 298 -8.64 -0.43 -5.89
C TRP A 298 -9.48 -0.52 -7.16
N LEU A 299 -9.32 0.41 -8.12
CA LEU A 299 -9.97 0.31 -9.44
C LEU A 299 -9.56 -0.99 -10.14
N GLU A 300 -8.25 -1.25 -10.27
CA GLU A 300 -7.73 -2.46 -10.91
C GLU A 300 -8.18 -3.73 -10.18
N TYR A 301 -8.16 -3.72 -8.84
CA TYR A 301 -8.65 -4.85 -8.04
C TYR A 301 -10.14 -5.11 -8.27
N PHE A 302 -10.99 -4.08 -8.22
CA PHE A 302 -12.41 -4.25 -8.44
C PHE A 302 -12.74 -4.56 -9.90
N GLY A 303 -11.99 -4.02 -10.86
CA GLY A 303 -12.12 -4.37 -12.28
C GLY A 303 -11.90 -5.87 -12.49
N GLN A 304 -10.82 -6.42 -11.94
CA GLN A 304 -10.57 -7.86 -11.96
C GLN A 304 -11.65 -8.67 -11.23
N LYS A 305 -12.09 -8.20 -10.05
CA LYS A 305 -13.11 -8.89 -9.24
C LYS A 305 -14.49 -8.92 -9.94
N PHE A 306 -14.90 -7.85 -10.59
CA PHE A 306 -16.22 -7.70 -11.20
C PHE A 306 -16.21 -7.92 -12.73
N GLY A 307 -15.09 -8.38 -13.30
CA GLY A 307 -14.95 -8.59 -14.74
C GLY A 307 -15.05 -7.30 -15.58
N ARG A 308 -14.83 -6.13 -15.00
CA ARG A 308 -14.87 -4.84 -15.70
C ARG A 308 -13.50 -4.45 -16.25
N GLN A 309 -13.48 -3.75 -17.38
CA GLN A 309 -12.24 -3.36 -18.02
C GLN A 309 -11.70 -2.06 -17.44
N THR A 310 -10.52 -2.12 -16.83
CA THR A 310 -9.78 -0.95 -16.33
C THR A 310 -8.61 -0.64 -17.25
N ILE A 311 -8.53 0.57 -17.79
CA ILE A 311 -7.54 0.95 -18.81
C ILE A 311 -6.73 2.16 -18.32
N ALA A 312 -5.43 1.97 -18.16
CA ALA A 312 -4.49 3.05 -17.86
C ALA A 312 -4.00 3.70 -19.17
N VAL A 313 -4.19 5.00 -19.31
CA VAL A 313 -3.87 5.77 -20.53
C VAL A 313 -2.70 6.71 -20.27
N ASN A 314 -1.83 6.91 -21.27
CA ASN A 314 -0.74 7.87 -21.16
C ASN A 314 -1.29 9.31 -20.95
N PRO A 315 -0.92 10.00 -19.86
CA PRO A 315 -1.41 11.35 -19.54
C PRO A 315 -0.87 12.45 -20.47
N ALA A 316 0.07 12.15 -21.37
CA ALA A 316 0.66 13.16 -22.24
C ALA A 316 -0.42 13.83 -23.13
N TYR A 317 -0.50 15.16 -23.05
CA TYR A 317 -1.42 15.99 -23.85
C TYR A 317 -2.93 15.77 -23.63
N THR A 318 -3.36 14.95 -22.68
CA THR A 318 -4.79 14.70 -22.39
C THR A 318 -5.56 15.99 -22.12
N SER A 319 -4.98 16.92 -21.35
CA SER A 319 -5.59 18.20 -21.02
C SER A 319 -5.39 19.32 -22.06
N GLN A 320 -4.52 19.11 -23.06
CA GLN A 320 -4.21 20.08 -24.11
C GLN A 320 -4.99 19.79 -25.40
N ASN A 321 -5.10 18.53 -25.80
CA ASN A 321 -5.83 18.14 -27.00
C ASN A 321 -7.30 18.52 -26.86
N CYS A 322 -7.88 19.11 -27.89
CA CYS A 322 -9.33 19.31 -27.92
C CYS A 322 -10.03 17.97 -28.09
N SER A 323 -11.04 17.72 -27.27
CA SER A 323 -11.85 16.50 -27.40
C SER A 323 -12.68 16.45 -28.68
N SER A 324 -13.04 17.59 -29.27
CA SER A 324 -13.80 17.63 -30.53
C SER A 324 -12.91 17.51 -31.77
N CYS A 325 -11.89 18.36 -31.92
CA CYS A 325 -11.10 18.44 -33.15
C CYS A 325 -9.66 17.90 -33.03
N CYS A 326 -9.27 17.35 -31.88
CA CYS A 326 -7.93 16.81 -31.59
C CYS A 326 -6.76 17.82 -31.63
N GLU A 327 -6.99 19.08 -32.01
CA GLU A 327 -5.97 20.14 -32.07
C GLU A 327 -5.34 20.42 -30.69
N VAL A 328 -4.04 20.73 -30.68
CA VAL A 328 -3.30 20.96 -29.43
C VAL A 328 -3.50 22.39 -28.96
N VAL A 329 -4.34 22.58 -27.94
CA VAL A 329 -4.49 23.88 -27.28
C VAL A 329 -3.47 23.96 -26.14
N LYS A 330 -2.35 24.66 -26.38
CA LYS A 330 -1.35 24.93 -25.35
C LYS A 330 -1.96 25.73 -24.20
N LYS A 331 -1.85 25.20 -22.98
CA LYS A 331 -2.41 25.81 -21.76
C LYS A 331 -1.38 25.77 -20.66
N SER A 332 -1.32 26.83 -19.85
CA SER A 332 -0.57 26.80 -18.60
C SER A 332 -1.28 25.92 -17.57
N LEU A 333 -0.63 25.58 -16.46
CA LEU A 333 -1.28 24.82 -15.36
C LEU A 333 -2.37 25.62 -14.62
N SER A 334 -2.39 26.95 -14.75
CA SER A 334 -3.39 27.82 -14.11
C SER A 334 -4.68 27.94 -14.94
N THR A 335 -4.61 27.75 -16.26
CA THR A 335 -5.79 27.75 -17.13
C THR A 335 -6.74 26.60 -16.78
N ARG A 336 -7.99 26.93 -16.44
CA ARG A 336 -9.06 25.98 -16.04
C ARG A 336 -10.19 25.83 -17.05
N THR A 337 -10.31 26.78 -17.98
CA THR A 337 -11.25 26.72 -19.09
C THR A 337 -10.64 25.98 -20.27
N HIS A 338 -11.48 25.48 -21.17
CA HIS A 338 -11.04 24.97 -22.46
C HIS A 338 -11.74 25.73 -23.57
N THR A 339 -10.98 26.61 -24.21
CA THR A 339 -11.42 27.32 -25.40
C THR A 339 -10.60 26.82 -26.57
N CYS A 340 -11.24 26.18 -27.55
CA CYS A 340 -10.61 25.77 -28.79
C CYS A 340 -11.11 26.62 -29.96
N LYS A 341 -10.27 26.83 -30.97
CA LYS A 341 -10.63 27.57 -32.20
C LYS A 341 -11.79 26.92 -32.97
N CYS A 342 -12.02 25.62 -32.79
CA CYS A 342 -13.15 24.91 -33.40
C CYS A 342 -14.51 25.22 -32.73
N GLY A 343 -14.56 26.10 -31.73
CA GLY A 343 -15.79 26.44 -31.01
C GLY A 343 -16.18 25.45 -29.92
N CYS A 344 -15.35 24.44 -29.62
CA CYS A 344 -15.60 23.52 -28.51
C CYS A 344 -15.58 24.28 -27.17
N VAL A 345 -16.75 24.37 -26.56
CA VAL A 345 -17.00 24.80 -25.18
C VAL A 345 -17.73 23.64 -24.49
N LEU A 346 -17.25 23.23 -23.33
CA LEU A 346 -17.88 22.14 -22.58
C LEU A 346 -18.87 22.73 -21.58
N ASP A 347 -20.17 22.59 -21.85
CA ASP A 347 -21.21 22.95 -20.90
C ASP A 347 -21.21 21.96 -19.73
N SER A 348 -20.68 22.42 -18.59
CA SER A 348 -20.88 21.72 -17.32
C SER A 348 -22.14 22.26 -16.66
N PRO A 349 -23.13 21.42 -16.30
CA PRO A 349 -24.35 21.86 -15.62
C PRO A 349 -24.08 22.51 -14.25
N LYS A 350 -22.83 22.47 -13.76
CA LYS A 350 -22.31 23.34 -12.71
C LYS A 350 -21.28 24.28 -13.32
N ALA A 351 -21.72 25.45 -13.80
CA ALA A 351 -20.90 26.52 -14.38
C ALA A 351 -19.77 27.01 -13.44
N THR A 352 -18.70 26.22 -13.30
CA THR A 352 -17.52 26.57 -12.49
C THR A 352 -16.27 25.95 -13.09
N LEU A 353 -15.45 26.76 -13.78
CA LEU A 353 -13.98 26.65 -13.90
C LEU A 353 -13.40 25.22 -13.99
N ARG A 354 -13.98 24.34 -14.83
CA ARG A 354 -13.66 22.89 -14.87
C ARG A 354 -13.73 22.25 -16.26
N GLU A 355 -13.98 23.03 -17.31
CA GLU A 355 -14.01 22.54 -18.71
C GLU A 355 -12.72 21.82 -19.11
N ARG A 356 -11.56 22.27 -18.62
CA ARG A 356 -10.29 21.61 -18.92
C ARG A 356 -10.26 20.16 -18.45
N ASP A 357 -10.71 19.93 -17.22
CA ASP A 357 -10.62 18.62 -16.57
C ASP A 357 -11.67 17.67 -17.19
N HIS A 358 -12.85 18.20 -17.55
CA HIS A 358 -13.86 17.47 -18.32
C HIS A 358 -13.37 17.10 -19.73
N ASN A 359 -12.72 18.03 -20.43
CA ASN A 359 -12.09 17.76 -21.73
C ASN A 359 -11.02 16.66 -21.63
N ALA A 360 -10.19 16.71 -20.57
CA ALA A 360 -9.19 15.68 -20.32
C ALA A 360 -9.84 14.31 -20.10
N ALA A 361 -10.90 14.23 -19.30
CA ALA A 361 -11.64 12.99 -19.05
C ALA A 361 -12.24 12.39 -20.33
N ILE A 362 -12.80 13.22 -21.24
CA ILE A 362 -13.29 12.77 -22.55
C ILE A 362 -12.13 12.21 -23.40
N ASN A 363 -10.99 12.91 -23.45
CA ASN A 363 -9.81 12.44 -24.20
C ASN A 363 -9.25 11.12 -23.66
N ILE A 364 -9.23 10.96 -22.33
CA ILE A 364 -8.81 9.72 -21.67
C ILE A 364 -9.71 8.57 -22.11
N LEU A 365 -11.03 8.77 -22.10
CA LEU A 365 -11.98 7.77 -22.58
C LEU A 365 -11.77 7.43 -24.06
N LYS A 366 -11.67 8.45 -24.93
CA LYS A 366 -11.44 8.25 -26.38
C LYS A 366 -10.18 7.44 -26.66
N ARG A 367 -9.07 7.75 -25.96
CA ARG A 367 -7.81 7.01 -26.09
C ARG A 367 -7.94 5.56 -25.62
N ALA A 368 -8.63 5.33 -24.51
CA ALA A 368 -8.85 3.98 -24.00
C ALA A 368 -9.68 3.14 -25.00
N LEU A 369 -10.74 3.71 -25.55
CA LEU A 369 -11.58 3.08 -26.59
C LEU A 369 -10.83 2.90 -27.91
N GLY A 370 -9.84 3.73 -28.23
CA GLY A 370 -8.95 3.50 -29.37
C GLY A 370 -7.86 2.46 -29.12
N THR A 371 -7.61 2.08 -27.86
CA THR A 371 -6.54 1.12 -27.47
C THR A 371 -7.07 -0.30 -27.25
N VAL A 372 -8.40 -0.52 -27.21
CA VAL A 372 -8.97 -1.89 -27.13
C VAL A 372 -8.61 -2.65 -28.41
N GLY A 373 -7.52 -3.42 -28.30
CA GLY A 373 -6.75 -4.03 -29.39
C GLY A 373 -5.28 -4.27 -28.99
N HIS A 374 -4.75 -3.48 -28.04
CA HIS A 374 -3.41 -3.65 -27.48
C HIS A 374 -3.45 -3.80 -25.95
N THR A 375 -3.22 -5.03 -25.47
CA THR A 375 -3.18 -5.39 -24.05
C THR A 375 -2.15 -4.56 -23.28
N GLY A 376 -2.61 -3.62 -22.45
CA GLY A 376 -1.78 -2.79 -21.58
C GLY A 376 -1.24 -3.54 -20.36
N THR A 377 -0.05 -3.13 -19.93
CA THR A 377 0.78 -3.72 -18.88
C THR A 377 0.06 -3.83 -17.53
N TRP A 378 -0.35 -5.05 -17.19
CA TRP A 378 -0.82 -5.40 -15.86
C TRP A 378 0.28 -5.18 -14.82
N ILE A 379 -0.07 -4.65 -13.65
CA ILE A 379 0.79 -4.74 -12.46
C ILE A 379 0.74 -6.21 -11.98
N ILE A 380 1.51 -7.08 -12.63
CA ILE A 380 1.77 -8.44 -12.15
C ILE A 380 2.82 -8.33 -11.05
N ASP A 381 2.37 -7.94 -9.85
CA ASP A 381 3.01 -8.38 -8.61
C ASP A 381 2.10 -8.16 -7.38
N PRO A 382 1.06 -9.00 -7.18
CA PRO A 382 0.22 -8.94 -5.97
C PRO A 382 0.94 -9.41 -4.71
N ASN A 383 2.13 -10.02 -4.83
CA ASN A 383 2.85 -10.63 -3.71
C ASN A 383 3.86 -9.69 -3.06
N ALA A 384 3.39 -8.53 -2.58
CA ALA A 384 4.05 -7.79 -1.50
C ALA A 384 3.12 -6.73 -0.88
N LEU A 385 1.86 -7.06 -0.62
CA LEU A 385 1.04 -6.27 0.29
C LEU A 385 1.59 -6.49 1.70
N GLY A 386 2.54 -5.65 2.13
CA GLY A 386 3.27 -5.87 3.37
C GLY A 386 4.08 -4.66 3.84
N GLU A 387 3.52 -3.45 3.71
CA GLU A 387 3.68 -2.29 4.61
C GLU A 387 3.05 -1.05 3.95
N ASP A 388 1.72 -0.92 4.01
CA ASP A 388 1.11 0.42 4.01
C ASP A 388 1.19 0.96 5.45
N THR A 389 2.40 1.38 5.82
CA THR A 389 2.61 2.24 6.99
C THR A 389 3.54 3.37 6.61
N SER A 390 3.07 4.32 5.81
CA SER A 390 3.66 5.65 5.80
C SER A 390 3.26 6.39 7.08
N THR A 391 3.74 5.94 8.24
CA THR A 391 4.10 6.89 9.30
C THR A 391 5.54 7.27 9.02
N SER A 392 5.73 8.22 8.10
CA SER A 392 7.01 8.90 8.02
C SER A 392 7.21 9.62 9.34
N SER A 393 8.01 9.03 10.21
CA SER A 393 8.66 9.73 11.31
C SER A 393 10.12 9.90 10.94
N ASP A 394 10.36 10.70 9.90
CA ASP A 394 11.63 11.40 9.72
C ASP A 394 11.43 12.59 8.78
N SER A 395 11.17 13.75 9.38
CA SER A 395 11.46 15.03 8.74
C SER A 395 12.00 15.97 9.81
N GLY A 396 13.32 16.13 9.82
CA GLY A 396 14.00 17.17 10.56
C GLY A 396 15.01 16.65 11.57
N LEU A 397 16.17 16.19 11.10
CA LEU A 397 17.46 16.35 11.78
C LEU A 397 18.55 16.37 10.70
N LYS A 398 18.94 17.57 10.27
CA LYS A 398 20.27 17.79 9.67
C LYS A 398 21.29 17.50 10.78
N LYS A 399 22.07 16.44 10.61
CA LYS A 399 23.52 16.41 10.78
C LYS A 399 24.00 15.05 10.27
N GLN A 400 24.75 15.10 9.17
CA GLN A 400 25.60 14.00 8.74
C GLN A 400 26.54 13.67 9.91
N VAL A 401 26.43 12.45 10.41
CA VAL A 401 27.56 11.73 10.97
C VAL A 401 27.49 10.36 10.32
N THR A 402 28.58 9.98 9.66
CA THR A 402 28.89 8.68 9.07
C THR A 402 28.53 7.55 10.03
N SER A 403 27.30 7.04 9.95
CA SER A 403 26.90 5.85 10.72
C SER A 403 27.20 4.61 9.90
N LEU A 404 28.28 3.94 10.30
CA LEU A 404 28.65 2.59 9.89
C LEU A 404 27.43 1.65 9.96
N ILE A 405 27.37 0.75 8.97
CA ILE A 405 26.43 -0.37 8.85
C ILE A 405 26.64 -1.28 10.06
N LYS A 406 26.01 -0.96 11.19
CA LYS A 406 26.04 -1.81 12.38
C LYS A 406 24.74 -2.58 12.52
N GLU A 407 24.87 -3.88 12.73
CA GLU A 407 23.78 -4.75 13.16
C GLU A 407 23.20 -4.22 14.48
N SER A 408 21.94 -4.56 14.75
CA SER A 408 21.38 -4.28 16.08
C SER A 408 22.15 -5.11 17.11
N PRO A 409 22.62 -4.53 18.22
CA PRO A 409 23.26 -5.31 19.26
C PRO A 409 22.29 -6.37 19.79
N PHE A 410 22.86 -7.52 20.17
CA PHE A 410 22.18 -8.58 20.90
C PHE A 410 21.39 -7.97 22.07
N PHE A 411 20.14 -8.41 22.24
CA PHE A 411 19.28 -8.06 23.37
C PHE A 411 18.87 -9.32 24.08
#